data_AF-A0A2V8X098-F1
#
_entry.id   AF-A0A2V8X098-F1
#
_cell.length_a   1.000
_cell.length_b   1.000
_cell.length_c   1.000
_cell.angle_alpha   90.00
_cell.angle_beta   90.00
_cell.angle_gamma   90.00
#
_symmetry.space_group_name_H-M   'P 1'
#
loop_
_entity.id
_entity.type
_entity.pdbx_description
1 polymer ?
#
loop_
_entity_poly.entity_id
_entity_poly.type
_entity_poly.pdbx_seq_one_letter_code
_entity_poly.pdbx_strand_id
1 'polypeptide(L)'
;MTKGTRHLADLISIGPAMLQDFELLGIRSVAQLARQNPQRMYARLNRLSGQRQDPCVLDVFCAAVAQARNPRLPAEKCQWWYWSKRRKQGSKEVKR
;
A
#
# COMPACT_ATOMS: atom_id res chain seq x y z
N MET A 1 -28.39 -5.28 -1.47
CA MET A 1 -27.17 -5.51 -0.67
C MET A 1 -26.43 -4.19 -0.54
N THR A 2 -26.58 -3.52 0.60
CA THR A 2 -25.83 -2.29 0.92
C THR A 2 -24.35 -2.65 1.00
N LYS A 3 -23.57 -2.23 0.00
CA LYS A 3 -22.11 -2.38 -0.01
C LYS A 3 -21.61 -1.61 1.22
N GLY A 4 -21.26 -2.32 2.29
CA GLY A 4 -20.70 -1.71 3.49
C GLY A 4 -19.53 -0.80 3.09
N THR A 5 -19.56 0.44 3.56
CA THR A 5 -18.50 1.41 3.31
C THR A 5 -17.20 0.82 3.84
N ARG A 6 -16.27 0.49 2.95
CA ARG A 6 -14.94 0.00 3.35
C ARG A 6 -14.10 1.17 3.84
N HIS A 7 -13.51 1.04 5.01
CA HIS A 7 -12.59 2.02 5.59
C HIS A 7 -11.13 1.62 5.33
N LEU A 8 -10.23 2.60 5.41
CA LEU A 8 -8.78 2.33 5.26
C LEU A 8 -8.27 1.40 6.35
N ALA A 9 -8.81 1.51 7.57
CA ALA A 9 -8.46 0.68 8.72
C ALA A 9 -8.91 -0.79 8.57
N ASP A 10 -9.85 -1.09 7.67
CA ASP A 10 -10.32 -2.46 7.43
C ASP A 10 -9.38 -3.25 6.50
N LEU A 11 -8.40 -2.58 5.88
CA LEU A 11 -7.48 -3.21 4.95
C LEU A 11 -6.40 -3.99 5.70
N ILE A 12 -6.08 -5.19 5.19
CA ILE A 12 -5.03 -6.04 5.74
C ILE A 12 -3.68 -5.32 5.60
N SER A 13 -2.83 -5.47 6.62
CA SER A 13 -1.53 -4.80 6.75
C SER A 13 -1.59 -3.30 7.06
N ILE A 14 -2.77 -2.73 7.32
CA ILE A 14 -2.92 -1.31 7.67
C ILE A 14 -3.11 -1.17 9.18
N GLY A 15 -2.08 -0.61 9.84
CA GLY A 15 -2.12 -0.21 11.24
C GLY A 15 -2.14 1.32 11.42
N PRO A 16 -2.13 1.81 12.67
CA PRO A 16 -2.18 3.24 12.98
C PRO A 16 -1.11 4.10 12.30
N ALA A 17 0.11 3.56 12.12
CA ALA A 17 1.17 4.26 11.40
C ALA A 17 0.81 4.49 9.91
N MET A 18 0.29 3.46 9.25
CA MET A 18 -0.13 3.56 7.84
C MET A 18 -1.33 4.51 7.66
N LEU A 19 -2.23 4.59 8.64
CA LEU A 19 -3.32 5.55 8.62
C LEU A 19 -2.81 6.99 8.71
N GLN A 20 -1.80 7.25 9.54
CA GLN A 20 -1.13 8.56 9.59
C GLN A 20 -0.44 8.89 8.27
N ASP A 21 0.24 7.92 7.65
CA ASP A 21 0.85 8.11 6.33
C ASP A 21 -0.21 8.46 5.27
N PHE A 22 -1.37 7.82 5.31
CA PHE A 22 -2.48 8.15 4.40
C PHE A 22 -3.00 9.57 4.63
N GLU A 23 -3.15 10.01 5.88
CA GLU A 23 -3.54 11.39 6.18
C GLU A 23 -2.49 12.40 5.69
N LEU A 24 -1.20 12.14 5.90
CA LEU A 24 -0.10 12.98 5.38
C LEU A 24 -0.12 13.06 3.84
N LEU A 25 -0.50 11.97 3.18
CA LEU A 25 -0.64 11.91 1.72
C LEU A 25 -1.98 12.51 1.21
N GLY A 26 -2.90 12.88 2.11
CA GLY A 26 -4.22 13.42 1.78
C GLY A 26 -5.21 12.36 1.28
N ILE A 27 -5.06 11.10 1.71
CA ILE A 27 -5.89 9.96 1.30
C ILE A 27 -6.79 9.60 2.49
N ARG A 28 -8.11 9.80 2.33
CA ARG A 28 -9.11 9.61 3.40
C ARG A 28 -10.14 8.52 3.11
N SER A 29 -10.06 7.86 1.95
CA SER A 29 -11.01 6.81 1.58
C SER A 29 -10.37 5.71 0.73
N VAL A 30 -10.97 4.52 0.79
CA VAL A 30 -10.57 3.38 -0.05
C VAL A 30 -10.72 3.72 -1.55
N ALA A 31 -11.70 4.52 -1.92
CA ALA A 31 -11.89 4.97 -3.30
C ALA A 31 -10.74 5.90 -3.78
N GLN A 32 -10.29 6.82 -2.93
CA GLN A 32 -9.12 7.65 -3.24
C GLN A 32 -7.85 6.79 -3.33
N LEU A 33 -7.66 5.86 -2.39
CA LEU A 33 -6.51 4.95 -2.37
C LEU A 33 -6.45 4.09 -3.65
N ALA A 34 -7.59 3.60 -4.14
CA ALA A 34 -7.65 2.79 -5.35
C ALA A 34 -7.11 3.50 -6.61
N ARG A 35 -7.15 4.84 -6.63
CA ARG A 35 -6.65 5.68 -7.74
C ARG A 35 -5.15 6.01 -7.62
N GLN A 36 -4.52 5.69 -6.49
CA GLN A 36 -3.12 6.02 -6.26
C GLN A 36 -2.17 5.04 -6.94
N ASN A 37 -0.91 5.49 -7.09
CA ASN A 37 0.22 4.66 -7.48
C ASN A 37 1.14 4.47 -6.25
N PRO A 38 1.39 3.23 -5.79
CA PRO A 38 2.20 2.96 -4.59
C PRO A 38 3.61 3.57 -4.63
N GLN A 39 4.28 3.56 -5.79
CA GLN A 39 5.62 4.13 -5.93
C GLN A 39 5.60 5.67 -5.78
N ARG A 40 4.58 6.33 -6.34
CA ARG A 40 4.39 7.77 -6.17
C ARG A 40 4.04 8.14 -4.73
N MET A 41 3.21 7.33 -4.07
CA MET A 41 2.88 7.50 -2.64
C MET A 41 4.15 7.41 -1.79
N TYR A 42 4.97 6.38 -1.99
CA TYR A 42 6.24 6.20 -1.28
C TYR A 42 7.23 7.36 -1.52
N ALA A 43 7.40 7.78 -2.78
CA ALA A 43 8.26 8.91 -3.10
C ALA A 43 7.76 10.22 -2.44
N ARG A 44 6.44 10.43 -2.40
CA ARG A 44 5.84 11.59 -1.73
C ARG A 44 6.01 11.53 -0.23
N LEU A 45 5.83 10.37 0.40
CA LEU A 45 6.05 10.19 1.84
C LEU A 45 7.51 10.46 2.21
N ASN A 46 8.48 9.97 1.42
CA ASN A 46 9.89 10.28 1.65
C ASN A 46 10.17 11.79 1.61
N ARG A 47 9.55 12.51 0.66
CA ARG A 47 9.69 13.97 0.57
C ARG A 47 9.04 14.69 1.75
N LEU A 48 7.85 14.28 2.18
CA LEU A 48 7.12 14.90 3.29
C LEU A 48 7.79 14.64 4.65
N SER A 49 8.33 13.44 4.83
CA SER A 49 9.02 13.05 6.07
C SER A 49 10.48 13.52 6.13
N GLY A 50 11.05 14.01 5.03
CA GLY A 50 12.45 14.42 4.94
C GLY A 50 13.46 13.27 4.98
N GLN A 51 13.01 12.01 5.04
CA GLN A 51 13.86 10.84 5.12
C GLN A 51 13.38 9.71 4.23
N ARG A 52 14.30 8.82 3.86
CA ARG A 52 13.96 7.62 3.09
C ARG A 52 13.30 6.60 4.02
N GLN A 53 12.03 6.30 3.77
CA GLN A 53 11.29 5.28 4.51
C GLN A 53 11.76 3.87 4.16
N ASP A 54 11.49 2.91 5.04
CA ASP A 54 11.85 1.52 4.77
C ASP A 54 11.16 0.97 3.51
N PRO A 55 11.82 0.11 2.71
CA PRO A 55 11.23 -0.47 1.51
C PRO A 55 9.96 -1.30 1.80
N CYS A 56 9.74 -1.77 3.03
CA CYS A 56 8.50 -2.46 3.41
C CYS A 56 7.28 -1.52 3.34
N VAL A 57 7.45 -0.21 3.53
CA VAL A 57 6.35 0.76 3.40
C VAL A 57 5.79 0.77 1.98
N LEU A 58 6.66 0.70 0.97
CA LEU A 58 6.23 0.54 -0.43
C LEU A 58 5.45 -0.76 -0.63
N ASP A 59 5.89 -1.86 -0.02
CA ASP A 59 5.23 -3.16 -0.13
C ASP A 59 3.82 -3.12 0.51
N VAL A 60 3.68 -2.44 1.65
CA VAL A 60 2.39 -2.19 2.29
C VAL A 60 1.50 -1.32 1.40
N PHE A 61 2.01 -0.24 0.79
CA PHE A 61 1.24 0.55 -0.17
C PHE A 61 0.78 -0.26 -1.38
N CYS A 62 1.60 -1.18 -1.88
CA CYS A 62 1.20 -2.07 -2.96
C CYS A 62 0.02 -2.98 -2.55
N ALA A 63 0.09 -3.57 -1.35
CA ALA A 63 -0.99 -4.38 -0.81
C ALA A 63 -2.27 -3.55 -0.60
N ALA A 64 -2.14 -2.35 -0.04
CA ALA A 64 -3.26 -1.46 0.26
C ALA A 64 -4.01 -1.04 -1.02
N VAL A 65 -3.26 -0.58 -2.04
CA VAL A 65 -3.85 -0.18 -3.33
C VAL A 65 -4.46 -1.37 -4.06
N ALA A 66 -3.84 -2.55 -4.00
CA ALA A 66 -4.41 -3.76 -4.60
C ALA A 66 -5.74 -4.16 -3.96
N GLN A 67 -5.83 -4.14 -2.63
CA GLN A 67 -7.07 -4.40 -1.88
C GLN A 67 -8.14 -3.33 -2.15
N ALA A 68 -7.73 -2.07 -2.26
CA ALA A 68 -8.63 -0.97 -2.58
C ALA A 68 -9.28 -1.16 -3.97
N ARG A 69 -8.47 -1.55 -4.97
CA ARG A 69 -8.91 -1.81 -6.35
C ARG A 69 -9.71 -3.09 -6.50
N ASN A 70 -9.34 -4.16 -5.79
CA ASN A 70 -10.00 -5.46 -5.89
C ASN A 70 -10.50 -5.94 -4.51
N PRO A 71 -11.80 -5.82 -4.22
CA PRO A 71 -12.39 -6.33 -2.97
C PRO A 71 -12.31 -7.85 -2.82
N ARG A 72 -12.12 -8.60 -3.91
CA ARG A 72 -11.98 -10.07 -3.94
C ARG A 72 -10.53 -10.49 -4.15
N LEU A 73 -9.57 -9.64 -3.74
CA LEU A 73 -8.16 -9.96 -3.86
C LEU A 73 -7.86 -11.21 -3.01
N PRO A 74 -7.08 -12.19 -3.54
CA PRO A 74 -6.68 -13.36 -2.76
C PRO A 74 -5.97 -12.95 -1.48
N ALA A 75 -6.27 -13.63 -0.37
CA ALA A 75 -5.77 -13.27 0.97
C ALA A 75 -4.24 -13.15 1.03
N GLU A 76 -3.51 -13.99 0.28
CA GLU A 76 -2.05 -13.92 0.16
C GLU A 76 -1.56 -12.56 -0.38
N LYS A 77 -2.27 -11.94 -1.33
CA LYS A 77 -1.88 -10.68 -1.98
C LYS A 77 -2.31 -9.46 -1.16
N CYS A 78 -3.19 -9.67 -0.17
CA CYS A 78 -3.52 -8.66 0.83
C CYS A 78 -2.39 -8.47 1.86
N GLN A 79 -1.49 -9.45 1.96
CA GLN A 79 -0.36 -9.39 2.88
C GLN A 79 0.83 -8.65 2.26
N TRP A 80 1.41 -7.69 2.97
CA TRP A 80 2.55 -6.90 2.47
C TRP A 80 3.78 -7.76 2.14
N TRP A 81 4.03 -8.84 2.88
CA TRP A 81 5.20 -9.71 2.63
C TRP A 81 5.16 -10.43 1.28
N TYR A 82 3.98 -10.65 0.70
CA TYR A 82 3.85 -11.12 -0.69
C TYR A 82 4.52 -10.15 -1.67
N TRP A 83 4.32 -8.85 -1.47
CA TRP A 83 4.91 -7.80 -2.28
C TRP A 83 6.41 -7.65 -2.03
N SER A 84 6.86 -7.82 -0.78
CA SER A 84 8.31 -7.89 -0.49
C SER A 84 9.00 -9.03 -1.23
N LYS A 85 8.39 -10.23 -1.29
CA LYS A 85 8.93 -11.35 -2.07
C LYS A 85 9.01 -11.00 -3.54
N ARG A 86 7.95 -10.43 -4.12
CA ARG A 86 7.92 -9.99 -5.54
C ARG A 86 8.99 -8.95 -5.85
N ARG A 87 9.13 -7.92 -5.02
CA ARG A 87 10.17 -6.88 -5.18
C ARG A 87 11.57 -7.48 -5.13
N LYS A 88 11.83 -8.37 -4.18
CA LYS A 88 13.12 -9.06 -4.05
C LYS A 88 13.42 -9.97 -5.24
N GLN A 89 12.41 -10.64 -5.82
CA GLN A 89 12.56 -11.46 -7.02
C GLN A 89 12.86 -10.61 -8.25
N GLY A 90 12.17 -9.49 -8.45
CA GLY A 90 12.46 -8.55 -9.54
C GLY A 90 13.87 -7.94 -9.48
N SER A 91 14.42 -7.75 -8.27
CA SER A 91 15.83 -7.35 -8.10
C SER A 91 16.86 -8.44 -8.44
N LYS A 92 16.46 -9.72 -8.50
CA LYS A 92 17.37 -10.82 -8.86
C LYS A 92 17.53 -11.00 -10.37
N GLU A 93 16.52 -10.64 -11.16
CA GLU A 93 16.53 -10.79 -12.63
C GLU A 93 17.51 -9.82 -13.32
N VAL A 94 17.76 -8.64 -12.73
CA VAL A 94 18.66 -7.61 -13.30
C VAL A 94 20.15 -7.93 -13.07
N LYS A 95 20.49 -9.06 -12.44
CA LYS A 95 21.87 -9.47 -12.15
C LYS A 95 22.37 -10.66 -13.00
N ARG A 96 21.74 -10.95 -14.15
CA ARG A 96 22.22 -11.96 -15.11
C ARG A 96 22.77 -11.32 -16.37
#